data_AF-A0A0J7IRW2-F1
#
_entry.id   AF-A0A0J7IRW2-F1
#
_cell.length_a   1.000
_cell.length_b   1.000
_cell.length_c   1.000
_cell.angle_alpha   90.00
_cell.angle_beta   90.00
_cell.angle_gamma   90.00
#
_symmetry.space_group_name_H-M   'P 1'
#
loop_
_entity.id
_entity.type
_entity.pdbx_description
1 polymer ?
#
loop_
_entity_poly.entity_id
_entity_poly.type
_entity_poly.pdbx_seq_one_letter_code
_entity_poly.pdbx_strand_id
1 'polypeptide(L)'
;SILEYYLDHIPPSSPPPNSYYWDFANFAIQLFMENPALTWEQFYNQFINTPCQKTKAVVNDPKRQAGLTELMNKSKEGGEKAFMTKADGTPSPIIPGGEHSTDLGDITGYQGYSHNHTPDGIKMLSPPDIYKLFYFIVNQPTGTPVDAAFGEMVGTQVCPNCPGGYEYYNYIIRFNGSFADAQAIKDRNYTKADLEAFKDKFAEFELSLRPKSEYASQNGNFMNTKGLEEVFFNALDKMNIDKNKMILQKVDKNGNVTNVTLGADGKPKDVPCPN
;
A
#
# COMPACT_ATOMS: atom_id res chain seq x y z
N SER A 1 3.54 18.58 -31.14
CA SER A 1 2.85 18.53 -29.82
C SER A 1 3.48 17.45 -28.94
N ILE A 2 3.20 17.38 -27.63
CA ILE A 2 3.62 16.24 -26.79
C ILE A 2 3.17 14.89 -27.41
N LEU A 3 2.03 14.90 -28.09
CA LEU A 3 1.47 13.75 -28.83
C LEU A 3 2.36 13.31 -30.01
N GLU A 4 2.85 14.25 -30.83
CA GLU A 4 3.77 13.94 -31.94
C GLU A 4 5.12 13.44 -31.42
N TYR A 5 5.60 13.99 -30.30
CA TYR A 5 6.83 13.51 -29.67
C TYR A 5 6.69 12.05 -29.22
N TYR A 6 5.57 11.66 -28.59
CA TYR A 6 5.36 10.27 -28.17
C TYR A 6 5.17 9.32 -29.35
N LEU A 7 4.42 9.70 -30.39
CA LEU A 7 4.18 8.85 -31.56
C LEU A 7 5.43 8.67 -32.42
N ASP A 8 6.27 9.70 -32.56
CA ASP A 8 7.53 9.63 -33.31
C ASP A 8 8.66 8.90 -32.56
N HIS A 9 8.49 8.67 -31.25
CA HIS A 9 9.49 7.99 -30.41
C HIS A 9 9.03 6.61 -29.91
N ILE A 10 7.92 6.06 -30.44
CA ILE A 10 7.66 4.62 -30.36
C ILE A 10 8.69 3.96 -31.28
N PRO A 11 9.68 3.19 -30.75
CA PRO A 11 10.63 2.52 -31.61
C PRO A 11 9.87 1.59 -32.58
N PRO A 12 10.28 1.50 -33.86
CA PRO A 12 9.58 0.71 -34.87
C PRO A 12 9.56 -0.81 -34.59
N SER A 13 10.29 -1.26 -33.57
CA SER A 13 10.17 -2.62 -33.03
C SER A 13 9.20 -2.63 -31.85
N SER A 14 8.23 -3.55 -31.90
CA SER A 14 7.32 -3.88 -30.81
C SER A 14 8.01 -3.72 -29.45
N PRO A 15 7.46 -2.90 -28.53
CA PRO A 15 8.07 -2.75 -27.21
C PRO A 15 8.19 -4.14 -26.57
N PRO A 16 9.31 -4.44 -25.89
CA PRO A 16 9.49 -5.74 -25.28
C PRO A 16 8.27 -6.04 -24.38
N PRO A 17 7.78 -7.29 -24.37
CA PRO A 17 6.70 -7.69 -23.47
C PRO A 17 7.03 -7.26 -22.04
N ASN A 18 6.05 -6.72 -21.32
CA ASN A 18 6.18 -6.22 -19.93
C ASN A 18 6.97 -4.91 -19.76
N SER A 19 7.01 -4.06 -20.80
CA SER A 19 7.52 -2.69 -20.68
C SER A 19 6.40 -1.68 -20.46
N TYR A 20 6.73 -0.55 -19.82
CA TYR A 20 5.81 0.58 -19.59
C TYR A 20 5.06 1.01 -20.86
N TYR A 21 5.72 0.98 -22.02
CA TYR A 21 5.10 1.29 -23.30
C TYR A 21 4.05 0.26 -23.74
N TRP A 22 4.30 -1.02 -23.47
CA TRP A 22 3.35 -2.09 -23.80
C TRP A 22 2.08 -1.99 -22.93
N ASP A 23 2.26 -1.69 -21.66
CA ASP A 23 1.19 -1.54 -20.69
C ASP A 23 0.35 -0.29 -20.91
N PHE A 24 1.01 0.84 -21.18
CA PHE A 24 0.36 2.07 -21.62
C PHE A 24 -0.45 1.85 -22.90
N ALA A 25 0.13 1.17 -23.90
CA ALA A 25 -0.53 0.93 -25.18
C ALA A 25 -1.75 0.01 -25.05
N ASN A 26 -1.67 -1.07 -24.27
CA ASN A 26 -2.80 -1.98 -24.07
C ASN A 26 -3.95 -1.32 -23.31
N PHE A 27 -3.64 -0.56 -22.24
CA PHE A 27 -4.66 0.18 -21.51
C PHE A 27 -5.30 1.26 -22.40
N ALA A 28 -4.49 1.96 -23.22
CA ALA A 28 -5.01 2.91 -24.20
C ALA A 28 -5.95 2.25 -25.20
N ILE A 29 -5.52 1.16 -25.85
CA ILE A 29 -6.35 0.46 -26.84
C ILE A 29 -7.69 0.06 -26.23
N GLN A 30 -7.69 -0.59 -25.07
CA GLN A 30 -8.94 -1.01 -24.43
C GLN A 30 -9.83 0.20 -24.08
N LEU A 31 -9.28 1.23 -23.45
CA LEU A 31 -10.07 2.37 -23.01
C LEU A 31 -10.69 3.14 -24.19
N PHE A 32 -9.93 3.36 -25.27
CA PHE A 32 -10.43 4.05 -26.46
C PHE A 32 -11.41 3.20 -27.27
N MET A 33 -11.30 1.87 -27.24
CA MET A 33 -12.32 0.98 -27.83
C MET A 33 -13.65 1.08 -27.07
N GLU A 34 -13.60 1.14 -25.74
CA GLU A 34 -14.79 1.26 -24.90
C GLU A 34 -15.34 2.70 -24.86
N ASN A 35 -14.49 3.70 -25.09
CA ASN A 35 -14.81 5.12 -24.99
C ASN A 35 -14.24 5.90 -26.20
N PRO A 36 -14.80 5.75 -27.41
CA PRO A 36 -14.24 6.34 -28.62
C PRO A 36 -14.26 7.88 -28.65
N ALA A 37 -15.05 8.52 -27.76
CA ALA A 37 -15.12 9.97 -27.62
C ALA A 37 -14.12 10.54 -26.60
N LEU A 38 -13.38 9.68 -25.89
CA LEU A 38 -12.41 10.08 -24.87
C LEU A 38 -11.25 10.80 -25.57
N THR A 39 -10.67 11.82 -24.93
CA THR A 39 -9.48 12.50 -25.45
C THR A 39 -8.22 11.87 -24.88
N TRP A 40 -7.08 12.00 -25.56
CA TRP A 40 -5.78 11.57 -25.02
C TRP A 40 -5.46 12.18 -23.67
N GLU A 41 -5.85 13.43 -23.43
CA GLU A 41 -5.72 14.08 -22.13
C GLU A 41 -6.58 13.39 -21.06
N GLN A 42 -7.85 13.07 -21.37
CA GLN A 42 -8.71 12.31 -20.46
C GLN A 42 -8.17 10.91 -20.18
N PHE A 43 -7.65 10.21 -21.19
CA PHE A 43 -7.04 8.89 -21.05
C PHE A 43 -5.82 8.98 -20.12
N TYR A 44 -4.92 9.91 -20.40
CA TYR A 44 -3.71 10.09 -19.60
C TYR A 44 -4.06 10.40 -18.16
N ASN A 45 -5.03 11.30 -17.93
CA ASN A 45 -5.55 11.61 -16.62
C ASN A 45 -6.17 10.39 -15.93
N GLN A 46 -6.82 9.47 -16.65
CA GLN A 46 -7.33 8.23 -16.05
C GLN A 46 -6.21 7.22 -15.73
N PHE A 47 -5.22 7.09 -16.61
CA PHE A 47 -4.09 6.17 -16.44
C PHE A 47 -3.22 6.54 -15.23
N ILE A 48 -2.82 7.82 -15.10
CA ILE A 48 -2.01 8.30 -13.97
C ILE A 48 -2.77 8.23 -12.63
N ASN A 49 -4.11 8.18 -12.68
CA ASN A 49 -4.96 8.11 -11.49
C ASN A 49 -5.27 6.68 -11.03
N THR A 50 -4.73 5.65 -11.69
CA THR A 50 -4.88 4.28 -11.21
C THR A 50 -4.13 4.05 -9.89
N PRO A 51 -4.59 3.13 -9.02
CA PRO A 51 -3.87 2.81 -7.78
C PRO A 51 -2.41 2.40 -8.00
N CYS A 52 -2.12 1.69 -9.11
CA CYS A 52 -0.76 1.32 -9.48
C CYS A 52 0.13 2.55 -9.70
N GLN A 53 -0.31 3.50 -10.53
CA GLN A 53 0.50 4.70 -10.81
C GLN A 53 0.63 5.59 -9.57
N LYS A 54 -0.43 5.72 -8.75
CA LYS A 54 -0.37 6.45 -7.47
C LYS A 54 0.67 5.86 -6.53
N THR A 55 0.70 4.54 -6.39
CA THR A 55 1.65 3.88 -5.51
C THR A 55 3.07 3.95 -6.06
N LYS A 56 3.28 3.76 -7.37
CA LYS A 56 4.58 4.00 -8.00
C LYS A 56 5.10 5.42 -7.79
N ALA A 57 4.24 6.42 -7.97
CA ALA A 57 4.61 7.82 -7.75
C ALA A 57 5.03 8.07 -6.30
N VAL A 58 4.31 7.47 -5.34
CA VAL A 58 4.62 7.57 -3.91
C VAL A 58 5.95 6.88 -3.59
N VAL A 59 6.14 5.61 -3.95
CA VAL A 59 7.32 4.84 -3.55
C VAL A 59 8.59 5.21 -4.30
N ASN A 60 8.48 5.78 -5.49
CA ASN A 60 9.62 6.24 -6.27
C ASN A 60 9.91 7.73 -6.12
N ASP A 61 9.15 8.46 -5.28
CA ASP A 61 9.41 9.87 -5.01
C ASP A 61 10.81 10.04 -4.38
N PRO A 62 11.75 10.75 -5.05
CA PRO A 62 13.09 11.00 -4.52
C PRO A 62 13.08 11.68 -3.14
N LYS A 63 12.08 12.52 -2.85
CA LYS A 63 11.96 13.23 -1.57
C LYS A 63 11.72 12.27 -0.41
N ARG A 64 11.09 11.12 -0.67
CA ARG A 64 10.69 10.14 0.36
C ARG A 64 11.75 9.06 0.60
N GLN A 65 12.70 8.87 -0.32
CA GLN A 65 13.67 7.76 -0.26
C GLN A 65 14.50 7.74 1.02
N ALA A 66 14.93 8.91 1.51
CA ALA A 66 15.67 9.00 2.75
C ALA A 66 14.83 8.50 3.94
N GLY A 67 13.56 8.90 4.00
CA GLY A 67 12.62 8.44 5.03
C GLY A 67 12.34 6.95 4.93
N LEU A 68 12.05 6.42 3.74
CA LEU A 68 11.82 4.98 3.54
C LEU A 68 13.04 4.14 3.90
N THR A 69 14.25 4.61 3.56
CA THR A 69 15.50 3.94 3.94
C THR A 69 15.69 3.92 5.46
N GLU A 70 15.40 5.04 6.14
CA GLU A 70 15.45 5.13 7.60
C GLU A 70 14.48 4.14 8.25
N LEU A 71 13.22 4.11 7.79
CA LEU A 71 12.22 3.16 8.28
C LEU A 71 12.64 1.71 8.05
N MET A 72 13.20 1.41 6.88
CA MET A 72 13.66 0.07 6.54
C MET A 72 14.83 -0.37 7.43
N ASN A 73 15.78 0.52 7.72
CA ASN A 73 16.86 0.23 8.67
C ASN A 73 16.31 0.05 10.08
N LYS A 74 15.40 0.93 10.51
CA LYS A 74 14.79 0.85 11.84
C LYS A 74 14.02 -0.45 12.07
N SER A 75 13.38 -0.98 11.03
CA SER A 75 12.67 -2.26 11.09
C SER A 75 13.54 -3.46 11.51
N LYS A 76 14.88 -3.33 11.46
CA LYS A 76 15.84 -4.37 11.88
C LYS A 76 16.27 -4.26 13.34
N GLU A 77 16.09 -3.10 13.96
CA GLU A 77 16.67 -2.76 15.27
C GLU A 77 15.66 -2.85 16.42
N GLY A 78 14.36 -2.77 16.11
CA GLY A 78 13.29 -2.63 17.11
C GLY A 78 12.87 -1.17 17.34
N GLY A 79 11.70 -0.98 17.94
CA GLY A 79 11.01 0.31 18.01
C GLY A 79 10.51 0.81 16.65
N GLU A 80 9.55 1.73 16.70
CA GLU A 80 8.96 2.31 15.49
C GLU A 80 9.40 3.75 15.26
N LYS A 81 9.38 4.13 13.99
CA LYS A 81 9.49 5.48 13.47
C LYS A 81 8.42 5.65 12.40
N ALA A 82 8.04 6.88 12.14
CA ALA A 82 7.15 7.22 11.05
C ALA A 82 7.58 8.53 10.36
N PHE A 83 7.00 8.79 9.20
CA PHE A 83 6.90 10.13 8.65
C PHE A 83 5.58 10.28 7.90
N MET A 84 5.09 11.50 7.77
CA MET A 84 3.93 11.83 6.97
C MET A 84 4.35 12.45 5.64
N THR A 85 3.52 12.33 4.61
CA THR A 85 3.80 12.85 3.26
C THR A 85 2.71 13.83 2.85
N LYS A 86 3.09 15.04 2.44
CA LYS A 86 2.17 16.04 1.88
C LYS A 86 1.78 15.71 0.44
N ALA A 87 0.79 16.42 -0.10
CA ALA A 87 0.33 16.19 -1.47
C ALA A 87 1.38 16.46 -2.56
N ASP A 88 2.38 17.29 -2.27
CA ASP A 88 3.50 17.58 -3.16
C ASP A 88 4.68 16.58 -2.99
N GLY A 89 4.47 15.50 -2.24
CA GLY A 89 5.48 14.48 -1.93
C GLY A 89 6.44 14.86 -0.81
N THR A 90 6.37 16.08 -0.28
CA THR A 90 7.29 16.55 0.77
C THR A 90 7.05 15.77 2.08
N PRO A 91 8.06 15.07 2.62
CA PRO A 91 7.91 14.34 3.88
C PRO A 91 7.98 15.30 5.08
N SER A 92 7.31 14.94 6.17
CA SER A 92 7.60 15.49 7.49
C SER A 92 9.00 15.07 7.95
N PRO A 93 9.55 15.69 9.00
CA PRO A 93 10.64 15.07 9.76
C PRO A 93 10.25 13.66 10.23
N ILE A 94 11.26 12.82 10.46
CA ILE A 94 11.08 11.51 11.10
C ILE A 94 10.53 11.70 12.51
N ILE A 95 9.46 10.98 12.80
CA ILE A 95 8.75 10.97 14.06
C ILE A 95 9.21 9.72 14.83
N PRO A 96 9.83 9.87 16.01
CA PRO A 96 10.18 8.73 16.84
C PRO A 96 8.91 8.12 17.47
N GLY A 97 8.79 6.80 17.40
CA GLY A 97 7.74 6.04 18.06
C GLY A 97 8.24 5.36 19.34
N GLY A 98 7.34 4.54 19.91
CA GLY A 98 7.64 3.61 21.00
C GLY A 98 8.06 2.24 20.47
N GLU A 99 7.79 1.19 21.26
CA GLU A 99 8.17 -0.18 20.93
C GLU A 99 7.41 -0.74 19.72
N HIS A 100 6.10 -0.49 19.64
CA HIS A 100 5.20 -1.01 18.60
C HIS A 100 4.09 0.00 18.23
N SER A 101 4.40 1.28 18.30
CA SER A 101 3.44 2.33 17.93
C SER A 101 4.15 3.65 17.69
N THR A 102 3.63 4.46 16.76
CA THR A 102 4.05 5.86 16.59
C THR A 102 2.84 6.80 16.66
N ASP A 103 2.98 7.90 17.39
CA ASP A 103 2.00 8.99 17.36
C ASP A 103 2.38 9.98 16.25
N LEU A 104 1.54 10.09 15.24
CA LEU A 104 1.78 10.97 14.09
C LEU A 104 1.56 12.46 14.40
N GLY A 105 0.95 12.79 15.55
CA GLY A 105 0.64 14.17 15.91
C GLY A 105 -0.42 14.80 15.00
N ASP A 106 -0.24 16.08 14.65
CA ASP A 106 -1.15 16.81 13.77
C ASP A 106 -0.97 16.36 12.31
N ILE A 107 -2.01 15.72 11.78
CA ILE A 107 -2.07 15.19 10.42
C ILE A 107 -2.56 16.21 9.39
N THR A 108 -2.90 17.43 9.80
CA THR A 108 -3.46 18.46 8.93
C THR A 108 -2.51 18.79 7.76
N GLY A 109 -3.03 18.72 6.54
CA GLY A 109 -2.26 19.02 5.32
C GLY A 109 -1.34 17.90 4.83
N TYR A 110 -1.34 16.75 5.51
CA TYR A 110 -0.66 15.55 5.02
C TYR A 110 -1.65 14.63 4.31
N GLN A 111 -1.18 13.98 3.25
CA GLN A 111 -1.97 13.06 2.43
C GLN A 111 -1.80 11.61 2.88
N GLY A 112 -0.66 11.23 3.44
CA GLY A 112 -0.47 9.87 3.95
C GLY A 112 0.65 9.75 4.97
N TYR A 113 0.85 8.54 5.46
CA TYR A 113 1.88 8.21 6.43
C TYR A 113 2.63 6.94 6.02
N SER A 114 3.86 6.84 6.48
CA SER A 114 4.70 5.65 6.37
C SER A 114 5.34 5.37 7.72
N HIS A 115 5.35 4.12 8.18
CA HIS A 115 6.05 3.71 9.39
C HIS A 115 6.73 2.35 9.22
N ASN A 116 7.64 2.02 10.13
CA ASN A 116 8.23 0.68 10.17
C ASN A 116 7.51 -0.21 11.18
N HIS A 117 7.40 -1.49 10.87
CA HIS A 117 7.10 -2.52 11.86
C HIS A 117 8.41 -3.12 12.38
N THR A 118 8.44 -3.49 13.65
CA THR A 118 9.64 -4.02 14.31
C THR A 118 9.92 -5.49 13.96
N PRO A 119 11.11 -6.04 14.30
CA PRO A 119 11.44 -7.44 14.04
C PRO A 119 10.43 -8.44 14.62
N ASP A 120 9.84 -8.14 15.77
CA ASP A 120 8.89 -9.04 16.45
C ASP A 120 7.43 -8.75 16.10
N GLY A 121 7.14 -7.63 15.42
CA GLY A 121 5.80 -7.28 14.96
C GLY A 121 5.30 -8.14 13.79
N ILE A 122 3.99 -8.20 13.58
CA ILE A 122 3.41 -8.81 12.37
C ILE A 122 3.75 -7.91 11.18
N LYS A 123 4.27 -8.49 10.09
CA LYS A 123 4.75 -7.74 8.91
C LYS A 123 3.60 -7.34 7.96
N MET A 124 2.54 -6.80 8.53
CA MET A 124 1.34 -6.34 7.82
C MET A 124 0.66 -5.21 8.60
N LEU A 125 0.00 -4.28 7.89
CA LEU A 125 -0.78 -3.19 8.47
C LEU A 125 -1.80 -3.72 9.49
N SER A 126 -1.68 -3.24 10.72
CA SER A 126 -2.52 -3.62 11.85
C SER A 126 -3.86 -2.88 11.84
N PRO A 127 -4.84 -3.29 12.67
CA PRO A 127 -6.10 -2.56 12.81
C PRO A 127 -5.95 -1.06 13.13
N PRO A 128 -5.04 -0.61 14.04
CA PRO A 128 -4.73 0.81 14.19
C PRO A 128 -4.25 1.50 12.91
N ASP A 129 -3.41 0.85 12.11
CA ASP A 129 -2.88 1.42 10.88
C ASP A 129 -4.00 1.60 9.84
N ILE A 130 -4.80 0.56 9.64
CA ILE A 130 -5.99 0.58 8.78
C ILE A 130 -6.93 1.70 9.23
N TYR A 131 -7.19 1.80 10.53
CA TYR A 131 -8.09 2.83 11.06
C TYR A 131 -7.51 4.25 10.87
N LYS A 132 -6.18 4.41 11.01
CA LYS A 132 -5.48 5.68 10.82
C LYS A 132 -5.66 6.23 9.40
N LEU A 133 -5.72 5.37 8.38
CA LEU A 133 -6.01 5.81 7.00
C LEU A 133 -7.29 6.67 6.92
N PHE A 134 -8.35 6.29 7.63
CA PHE A 134 -9.62 7.02 7.60
C PHE A 134 -9.52 8.40 8.26
N TYR A 135 -8.62 8.59 9.23
CA TYR A 135 -8.32 9.94 9.74
C TYR A 135 -7.69 10.81 8.66
N PHE A 136 -6.75 10.25 7.88
CA PHE A 136 -6.17 11.00 6.76
C PHE A 136 -7.22 11.36 5.72
N ILE A 137 -8.10 10.43 5.35
CA ILE A 137 -9.17 10.67 4.37
C ILE A 137 -10.08 11.82 4.79
N VAL A 138 -10.63 11.77 6.02
CA VAL A 138 -11.64 12.76 6.46
C VAL A 138 -11.04 14.13 6.79
N ASN A 139 -9.73 14.23 7.01
CA ASN A 139 -9.04 15.49 7.28
C ASN A 139 -8.42 16.11 6.02
N GLN A 140 -8.66 15.54 4.83
CA GLN A 140 -8.24 16.18 3.58
C GLN A 140 -9.07 17.44 3.29
N PRO A 141 -8.50 18.42 2.55
CA PRO A 141 -9.28 19.54 2.01
C PRO A 141 -10.50 19.07 1.20
N THR A 142 -11.58 19.84 1.26
CA THR A 142 -12.79 19.58 0.46
C THR A 142 -12.46 19.44 -1.02
N GLY A 143 -12.94 18.36 -1.65
CA GLY A 143 -12.71 18.07 -3.07
C GLY A 143 -11.48 17.19 -3.34
N THR A 144 -10.65 16.91 -2.34
CA THR A 144 -9.57 15.93 -2.48
C THR A 144 -10.17 14.53 -2.70
N PRO A 145 -9.70 13.78 -3.72
CA PRO A 145 -10.13 12.40 -3.92
C PRO A 145 -9.83 11.54 -2.70
N VAL A 146 -10.77 10.67 -2.32
CA VAL A 146 -10.64 9.79 -1.15
C VAL A 146 -9.43 8.86 -1.25
N ASP A 147 -9.14 8.36 -2.44
CA ASP A 147 -8.02 7.45 -2.70
C ASP A 147 -6.67 8.18 -2.82
N ALA A 148 -6.65 9.51 -2.67
CA ALA A 148 -5.43 10.28 -2.54
C ALA A 148 -4.70 9.88 -1.25
N ALA A 149 -5.45 9.66 -0.16
CA ALA A 149 -4.86 9.27 1.10
C ALA A 149 -4.28 7.85 1.08
N PHE A 150 -3.21 7.63 1.85
CA PHE A 150 -2.59 6.32 1.97
C PHE A 150 -1.97 6.06 3.34
N GLY A 151 -1.85 4.78 3.68
CA GLY A 151 -0.99 4.29 4.74
C GLY A 151 0.04 3.32 4.15
N GLU A 152 1.29 3.43 4.59
CA GLU A 152 2.39 2.57 4.17
C GLU A 152 3.06 1.96 5.39
N MET A 153 3.36 0.68 5.35
CA MET A 153 4.26 0.04 6.30
C MET A 153 5.45 -0.55 5.59
N VAL A 154 6.61 -0.48 6.22
CA VAL A 154 7.78 -1.25 5.85
C VAL A 154 8.20 -2.17 6.99
N GLY A 155 8.71 -3.35 6.68
CA GLY A 155 9.15 -4.32 7.67
C GLY A 155 10.25 -5.20 7.12
N THR A 156 11.06 -5.76 8.02
CA THR A 156 12.05 -6.78 7.67
C THR A 156 11.95 -7.98 8.57
N GLN A 157 12.27 -9.15 8.02
CA GLN A 157 12.34 -10.39 8.75
C GLN A 157 13.69 -11.03 8.53
N VAL A 158 14.35 -11.46 9.61
CA VAL A 158 15.63 -12.19 9.51
C VAL A 158 15.40 -13.44 8.67
N CYS A 159 16.20 -13.58 7.64
CA CYS A 159 16.09 -14.62 6.64
C CYS A 159 17.50 -15.07 6.23
N PRO A 160 18.00 -16.20 6.78
CA PRO A 160 19.38 -16.66 6.54
C PRO A 160 19.71 -16.87 5.07
N ASN A 161 18.71 -17.23 4.25
CA ASN A 161 18.89 -17.55 2.83
C ASN A 161 18.54 -16.36 1.91
N CYS A 162 18.16 -15.20 2.46
CA CYS A 162 17.83 -14.02 1.66
C CYS A 162 19.07 -13.17 1.37
N PRO A 163 19.15 -12.50 0.21
CA PRO A 163 20.16 -11.47 -0.04
C PRO A 163 20.15 -10.39 1.05
N GLY A 164 21.29 -10.21 1.70
CA GLY A 164 21.46 -9.28 2.82
C GLY A 164 20.96 -9.78 4.18
N GLY A 165 20.53 -11.04 4.29
CA GLY A 165 20.10 -11.65 5.55
C GLY A 165 18.68 -11.29 6.00
N TYR A 166 17.93 -10.55 5.17
CA TYR A 166 16.57 -10.11 5.49
C TYR A 166 15.62 -10.28 4.30
N GLU A 167 14.41 -10.71 4.60
CA GLU A 167 13.22 -10.58 3.76
C GLU A 167 12.55 -9.24 4.05
N TYR A 168 12.07 -8.57 3.00
CA TYR A 168 11.59 -7.18 3.08
C TYR A 168 10.12 -7.14 2.70
N TYR A 169 9.35 -6.39 3.48
CA TYR A 169 7.92 -6.19 3.28
C TYR A 169 7.68 -4.69 3.15
N ASN A 170 6.98 -4.30 2.09
CA ASN A 170 6.43 -2.96 1.96
C ASN A 170 5.00 -3.11 1.46
N TYR A 171 4.04 -2.66 2.26
CA TYR A 171 2.63 -2.67 1.90
C TYR A 171 2.05 -1.26 1.99
N ILE A 172 1.26 -0.90 0.97
CA ILE A 172 0.54 0.35 0.89
C ILE A 172 -0.96 0.04 0.80
N ILE A 173 -1.75 0.79 1.57
CA ILE A 173 -3.20 0.76 1.50
C ILE A 173 -3.79 2.09 1.07
N ARG A 174 -4.90 1.99 0.33
CA ARG A 174 -5.78 3.10 -0.05
C ARG A 174 -7.23 2.67 0.11
N PHE A 175 -8.13 3.64 0.03
CA PHE A 175 -9.57 3.40 0.07
C PHE A 175 -10.20 3.83 -1.26
N ASN A 176 -10.97 2.95 -1.91
CA ASN A 176 -11.71 3.23 -3.15
C ASN A 176 -13.22 3.36 -2.94
N GLY A 177 -13.68 3.52 -1.69
CA GLY A 177 -15.05 3.88 -1.38
C GLY A 177 -15.36 5.37 -1.54
N SER A 178 -16.57 5.77 -1.19
CA SER A 178 -16.97 7.18 -1.16
C SER A 178 -16.48 7.89 0.09
N PHE A 179 -16.49 9.23 0.09
CA PHE A 179 -16.17 10.00 1.30
C PHE A 179 -17.13 9.67 2.45
N ALA A 180 -18.42 9.48 2.15
CA ALA A 180 -19.42 9.09 3.13
C ALA A 180 -19.12 7.73 3.76
N ASP A 181 -18.61 6.76 3.00
CA ASP A 181 -18.17 5.46 3.52
C ASP A 181 -16.99 5.63 4.48
N ALA A 182 -15.98 6.43 4.10
CA ALA A 182 -14.81 6.69 4.93
C ALA A 182 -15.19 7.42 6.22
N GLN A 183 -16.07 8.43 6.12
CA GLN A 183 -16.62 9.16 7.25
C GLN A 183 -17.38 8.23 8.19
N ALA A 184 -18.23 7.34 7.66
CA ALA A 184 -18.96 6.37 8.46
C ALA A 184 -18.03 5.40 9.21
N ILE A 185 -16.89 5.01 8.62
CA ILE A 185 -15.87 4.18 9.31
C ILE A 185 -15.19 4.99 10.42
N LYS A 186 -14.75 6.21 10.13
CA LYS A 186 -14.12 7.09 11.13
C LYS A 186 -15.08 7.46 12.28
N ASP A 187 -16.36 7.61 12.01
CA ASP A 187 -17.36 7.96 13.03
C ASP A 187 -17.79 6.79 13.91
N ARG A 188 -17.33 5.56 13.61
CA ARG A 188 -17.41 4.45 14.58
C ARG A 188 -16.62 4.75 15.85
N ASN A 189 -15.63 5.66 15.75
CA ASN A 189 -14.86 6.18 16.87
C ASN A 189 -14.34 5.05 17.79
N TYR A 190 -13.69 4.05 17.18
CA TYR A 190 -13.15 2.91 17.92
C TYR A 190 -12.31 3.38 19.10
N THR A 191 -12.67 2.90 20.28
CA THR A 191 -11.92 3.20 21.49
C THR A 191 -10.57 2.49 21.46
N LYS A 192 -9.66 2.87 22.37
CA LYS A 192 -8.40 2.13 22.56
C LYS A 192 -8.67 0.65 22.85
N ALA A 193 -9.70 0.33 23.64
CA ALA A 193 -10.05 -1.05 23.96
C ALA A 193 -10.54 -1.83 22.73
N ASP A 194 -11.31 -1.19 21.84
CA ASP A 194 -11.76 -1.82 20.58
C ASP A 194 -10.56 -2.13 19.67
N LEU A 195 -9.64 -1.17 19.53
CA LEU A 195 -8.45 -1.34 18.70
C LEU A 195 -7.50 -2.42 19.26
N GLU A 196 -7.31 -2.49 20.58
CA GLU A 196 -6.56 -3.58 21.21
C GLU A 196 -7.26 -4.93 21.00
N ALA A 197 -8.58 -5.02 21.17
CA ALA A 197 -9.32 -6.25 20.90
C ALA A 197 -9.24 -6.69 19.42
N PHE A 198 -9.16 -5.76 18.48
CA PHE A 198 -8.89 -6.09 17.08
C PHE A 198 -7.45 -6.57 16.87
N LYS A 199 -6.46 -5.97 17.53
CA LYS A 199 -5.05 -6.42 17.48
C LYS A 199 -4.90 -7.83 18.04
N ASP A 200 -5.59 -8.16 19.13
CA ASP A 200 -5.57 -9.51 19.69
C ASP A 200 -6.14 -10.53 18.69
N LYS A 201 -7.31 -10.26 18.10
CA LYS A 201 -7.89 -11.11 17.04
C LYS A 201 -7.01 -11.23 15.81
N PHE A 202 -6.32 -10.15 15.46
CA PHE A 202 -5.38 -10.11 14.34
C PHE A 202 -4.18 -11.02 14.61
N ALA A 203 -3.60 -10.97 15.81
CA ALA A 203 -2.51 -11.84 16.24
C ALA A 203 -2.95 -13.30 16.39
N GLU A 204 -4.13 -13.56 16.97
CA GLU A 204 -4.71 -14.91 17.06
C GLU A 204 -4.91 -15.54 15.69
N PHE A 205 -5.42 -14.76 14.71
CA PHE A 205 -5.61 -15.26 13.36
C PHE A 205 -4.27 -15.54 12.67
N GLU A 206 -3.28 -14.65 12.81
CA GLU A 206 -1.91 -14.88 12.33
C GLU A 206 -1.32 -16.18 12.90
N LEU A 207 -1.38 -16.36 14.22
CA LEU A 207 -0.92 -17.58 14.90
C LEU A 207 -1.64 -18.84 14.40
N SER A 208 -2.93 -18.73 14.05
CA SER A 208 -3.71 -19.85 13.51
C SER A 208 -3.27 -20.29 12.10
N LEU A 209 -2.62 -19.40 11.34
CA LEU A 209 -2.09 -19.69 10.01
C LEU A 209 -0.68 -20.28 10.05
N ARG A 210 0.14 -19.94 11.06
CA ARG A 210 1.55 -20.41 11.16
C ARG A 210 1.76 -21.93 10.99
N PRO A 211 0.90 -22.82 11.52
CA PRO A 211 1.09 -24.27 11.36
C PRO A 211 0.81 -24.77 9.95
N LYS A 212 0.20 -23.96 9.07
CA LYS A 212 -0.20 -24.37 7.72
C LYS A 212 0.94 -24.11 6.74
N SER A 213 1.43 -25.16 6.10
CA SER A 213 2.57 -25.08 5.16
C SER A 213 2.35 -24.13 3.99
N GLU A 214 1.11 -23.92 3.54
CA GLU A 214 0.79 -22.97 2.46
C GLU A 214 1.04 -21.49 2.81
N TYR A 215 1.11 -21.17 4.10
CA TYR A 215 1.35 -19.81 4.61
C TYR A 215 2.75 -19.65 5.24
N ALA A 216 3.56 -20.71 5.25
CA ALA A 216 4.94 -20.66 5.72
C ALA A 216 5.86 -20.06 4.65
N SER A 217 6.84 -19.26 5.08
CA SER A 217 7.93 -18.82 4.23
C SER A 217 8.83 -20.00 3.87
N GLN A 218 9.31 -20.02 2.63
CA GLN A 218 10.36 -20.95 2.20
C GLN A 218 11.73 -20.55 2.78
N ASN A 219 11.85 -19.34 3.32
CA ASN A 219 13.11 -18.75 3.72
C ASN A 219 13.33 -18.71 5.25
N GLY A 220 12.42 -19.29 6.04
CA GLY A 220 12.55 -19.36 7.50
C GLY A 220 11.26 -19.73 8.20
N ASN A 221 11.30 -19.72 9.54
CA ASN A 221 10.15 -20.03 10.40
C ASN A 221 9.26 -18.80 10.65
N PHE A 222 8.75 -18.21 9.57
CA PHE A 222 7.86 -17.06 9.61
C PHE A 222 6.85 -17.13 8.46
N MET A 223 5.84 -16.26 8.49
CA MET A 223 4.76 -16.26 7.51
C MET A 223 5.19 -15.68 6.16
N ASN A 224 4.75 -16.28 5.06
CA ASN A 224 4.96 -15.73 3.71
C ASN A 224 3.98 -14.57 3.42
N THR A 225 4.15 -13.89 2.28
CA THR A 225 3.27 -12.76 1.90
C THR A 225 1.80 -13.17 1.82
N LYS A 226 1.49 -14.36 1.28
CA LYS A 226 0.11 -14.85 1.17
C LYS A 226 -0.58 -14.94 2.53
N GLY A 227 0.10 -15.48 3.55
CA GLY A 227 -0.44 -15.55 4.91
C GLY A 227 -0.65 -14.16 5.52
N LEU A 228 0.29 -13.24 5.32
CA LEU A 228 0.17 -11.86 5.81
C LEU A 228 -1.01 -11.13 5.14
N GLU A 229 -1.20 -11.33 3.83
CA GLU A 229 -2.31 -10.77 3.06
C GLU A 229 -3.67 -11.32 3.56
N GLU A 230 -3.76 -12.61 3.91
CA GLU A 230 -4.95 -13.18 4.55
C GLU A 230 -5.24 -12.52 5.90
N VAL A 231 -4.19 -12.27 6.69
CA VAL A 231 -4.29 -11.59 7.99
C VAL A 231 -4.84 -10.17 7.83
N PHE A 232 -4.42 -9.43 6.79
CA PHE A 232 -4.98 -8.12 6.46
C PHE A 232 -6.47 -8.19 6.13
N PHE A 233 -6.89 -9.07 5.22
CA PHE A 233 -8.30 -9.17 4.84
C PHE A 233 -9.18 -9.68 5.99
N ASN A 234 -8.65 -10.51 6.88
CA ASN A 234 -9.33 -10.90 8.11
C ASN A 234 -9.50 -9.69 9.06
N ALA A 235 -8.48 -8.83 9.18
CA ALA A 235 -8.57 -7.60 9.96
C ALA A 235 -9.76 -6.74 9.50
N LEU A 236 -9.90 -6.56 8.19
CA LEU A 236 -11.02 -5.82 7.59
C LEU A 236 -12.38 -6.41 7.97
N ASP A 237 -12.53 -7.75 7.95
CA ASP A 237 -13.77 -8.41 8.42
C ASP A 237 -14.06 -8.09 9.88
N LYS A 238 -13.05 -8.23 10.76
CA LYS A 238 -13.22 -8.00 12.20
C LYS A 238 -13.55 -6.54 12.50
N MET A 239 -13.00 -5.62 11.72
CA MET A 239 -13.29 -4.20 11.77
C MET A 239 -14.56 -3.83 11.01
N ASN A 240 -15.29 -4.77 10.40
CA ASN A 240 -16.47 -4.53 9.57
C ASN A 240 -16.23 -3.46 8.48
N ILE A 241 -15.09 -3.52 7.80
CA ILE A 241 -14.72 -2.67 6.67
C ILE A 241 -14.89 -3.50 5.40
N ASP A 242 -15.63 -2.97 4.42
CA ASP A 242 -15.85 -3.63 3.14
C ASP A 242 -14.51 -3.78 2.40
N LYS A 243 -14.07 -5.03 2.23
CA LYS A 243 -12.80 -5.37 1.57
C LYS A 243 -12.74 -4.89 0.13
N ASN A 244 -13.89 -4.79 -0.56
CA ASN A 244 -13.93 -4.31 -1.95
C ASN A 244 -13.69 -2.80 -2.06
N LYS A 245 -13.73 -2.09 -0.92
CA LYS A 245 -13.42 -0.66 -0.81
C LYS A 245 -12.00 -0.42 -0.29
N MET A 246 -11.22 -1.46 -0.03
CA MET A 246 -9.81 -1.36 0.35
C MET A 246 -8.93 -1.81 -0.80
N ILE A 247 -7.92 -1.01 -1.11
CA ILE A 247 -6.86 -1.37 -2.03
C ILE A 247 -5.64 -1.75 -1.18
N LEU A 248 -5.13 -2.96 -1.36
CA LEU A 248 -3.85 -3.40 -0.82
C LEU A 248 -2.86 -3.58 -1.97
N GLN A 249 -1.66 -3.02 -1.80
CA GLN A 249 -0.57 -3.16 -2.75
C GLN A 249 0.70 -3.54 -2.00
N LYS A 250 1.49 -4.44 -2.58
CA LYS A 250 2.85 -4.73 -2.11
C LYS A 250 3.88 -4.17 -3.07
N VAL A 251 5.02 -3.79 -2.51
CA VAL A 251 6.10 -3.13 -3.23
C VAL A 251 7.38 -3.91 -2.96
N ASP A 252 8.04 -4.36 -4.02
CA ASP A 252 9.32 -5.05 -3.88
C ASP A 252 10.50 -4.07 -3.74
N LYS A 253 11.71 -4.60 -3.51
CA LYS A 253 12.94 -3.79 -3.38
C LYS A 253 13.27 -2.97 -4.63
N ASN A 254 12.74 -3.32 -5.79
CA ASN A 254 12.98 -2.63 -7.05
C ASN A 254 11.90 -1.58 -7.33
N GLY A 255 10.94 -1.40 -6.42
CA GLY A 255 9.80 -0.49 -6.61
C GLY A 255 8.71 -1.08 -7.51
N ASN A 256 8.75 -2.37 -7.84
CA ASN A 256 7.67 -3.02 -8.57
C ASN A 256 6.45 -3.14 -7.65
N VAL A 257 5.29 -2.75 -8.15
CA VAL A 257 4.05 -2.73 -7.39
C VAL A 257 3.19 -3.92 -7.83
N THR A 258 2.54 -4.58 -6.88
CA THR A 258 1.59 -5.66 -7.13
C THR A 258 0.31 -5.36 -6.36
N ASN A 259 -0.83 -5.37 -7.05
CA ASN A 259 -2.14 -5.32 -6.39
C ASN A 259 -2.41 -6.68 -5.73
N VAL A 260 -2.90 -6.64 -4.50
CA VAL A 260 -3.38 -7.82 -3.78
C VAL A 260 -4.90 -7.75 -3.74
N THR A 261 -5.56 -8.70 -4.40
CA THR A 261 -7.02 -8.77 -4.52
C THR A 261 -7.54 -10.09 -3.94
N LEU A 262 -8.84 -10.21 -3.69
CA LEU A 262 -9.43 -11.49 -3.33
C LEU A 262 -9.87 -12.25 -4.59
N GLY A 263 -9.45 -13.51 -4.69
CA GLY A 263 -9.94 -14.46 -5.68
C GLY A 263 -11.37 -14.90 -5.39
N ALA A 264 -11.96 -15.66 -6.32
CA ALA A 264 -13.30 -16.22 -6.16
C ALA A 264 -13.43 -17.21 -4.98
N ASP A 265 -12.31 -17.78 -4.55
CA ASP A 265 -12.18 -18.64 -3.36
C ASP A 265 -12.03 -17.83 -2.06
N GLY A 266 -12.07 -16.50 -2.14
CA GLY A 266 -11.89 -15.59 -1.00
C GLY A 266 -10.45 -15.50 -0.50
N LYS A 267 -9.47 -16.04 -1.23
CA LYS A 267 -8.04 -15.96 -0.87
C LYS A 267 -7.32 -14.82 -1.59
N PRO A 268 -6.23 -14.28 -1.04
CA PRO A 268 -5.39 -13.30 -1.71
C PRO A 268 -4.83 -13.82 -3.02
N LYS A 269 -4.84 -12.94 -4.02
CA LYS A 269 -4.30 -13.14 -5.35
C LYS A 269 -3.53 -11.90 -5.76
N ASP A 270 -2.29 -12.14 -6.15
CA ASP A 270 -1.40 -11.14 -6.72
C ASP A 270 -1.76 -10.83 -8.18
N VAL A 271 -1.82 -9.55 -8.48
CA VAL A 271 -1.92 -9.02 -9.84
C VAL A 271 -0.84 -7.96 -10.00
N PRO A 272 0.29 -8.29 -10.65
CA PRO A 272 1.36 -7.32 -10.89
C PRO A 272 0.81 -6.06 -11.53
N CYS A 273 1.24 -4.89 -11.03
CA CYS A 273 0.92 -3.65 -11.71
C CYS A 273 1.68 -3.63 -13.05
N PRO A 274 1.03 -3.12 -14.11
CA PRO A 274 1.72 -2.86 -15.37
C PRO A 274 2.94 -1.97 -15.09
N ASN A 275 4.11 -2.28 -15.68
CA ASN A 275 5.39 -1.61 -15.46
C ASN A 275 5.41 -0.16 -15.93
#